data_AF-A0A0S8FPU4-F1
#
_entry.id   AF-A0A0S8FPU4-F1
#
_cell.length_a   1.000
_cell.length_b   1.000
_cell.length_c   1.000
_cell.angle_alpha   90.00
_cell.angle_beta   90.00
_cell.angle_gamma   90.00
#
_symmetry.space_group_name_H-M   'P 1'
#
loop_
_entity.id
_entity.type
_entity.pdbx_description
1 polymer ?
#
loop_
_entity_poly.entity_id
_entity_poly.type
_entity_poly.pdbx_seq_one_letter_code
_entity_poly.pdbx_strand_id
1 'polypeptide(L)'
;MPVPSSEYKIEIEIFEGNGGQLMKEGDEIIYPDFVKEGICAWMYRGDGERSYQVGRKFSYPEEKNKICHWLLDSLKGVLEALSTGETLNWDYKDTPYEKMIDPDGETTEYVRCIDPTASGIVVKIIRTKVTT
;
A
#
# COMPACT_ATOMS: atom_id res chain seq x y z
N MET A 1 -5.95 26.87 2.53
CA MET A 1 -5.71 27.00 1.08
C MET A 1 -6.21 25.72 0.45
N PRO A 2 -7.09 25.75 -0.57
CA PRO A 2 -7.44 24.54 -1.30
C PRO A 2 -6.17 23.99 -1.96
N VAL A 3 -5.87 22.72 -1.72
CA VAL A 3 -4.79 22.00 -2.39
C VAL A 3 -5.15 21.97 -3.87
N PRO A 4 -4.26 22.35 -4.81
CA PRO A 4 -4.51 22.18 -6.23
C PRO A 4 -4.91 20.72 -6.48
N SER A 5 -5.98 20.48 -7.25
CA SER A 5 -6.30 19.11 -7.65
C SER A 5 -5.09 18.54 -8.38
N SER A 6 -4.45 17.53 -7.81
CA SER A 6 -3.33 16.83 -8.45
C SER A 6 -3.79 16.35 -9.83
N GLU A 7 -2.95 16.52 -10.85
CA GLU A 7 -3.18 15.96 -12.19
C GLU A 7 -3.30 14.42 -12.17
N TYR A 8 -2.87 13.81 -11.06
CA TYR A 8 -2.85 12.37 -10.87
C TYR A 8 -3.56 11.98 -9.57
N LYS A 9 -4.39 10.93 -9.66
CA LYS A 9 -4.90 10.18 -8.52
C LYS A 9 -3.89 9.06 -8.20
N ILE A 10 -3.60 8.86 -6.91
CA ILE A 10 -2.76 7.75 -6.45
C ILE A 10 -3.55 6.84 -5.50
N GLU A 11 -3.50 5.54 -5.77
CA GLU A 11 -4.02 4.49 -4.91
C GLU A 11 -2.89 3.57 -4.46
N ILE A 12 -2.94 3.12 -3.22
CA ILE A 12 -2.01 2.14 -2.65
C ILE A 12 -2.81 0.88 -2.35
N GLU A 13 -2.52 -0.21 -3.06
CA GLU A 13 -3.16 -1.51 -2.91
C GLU A 13 -2.25 -2.47 -2.15
N ILE A 14 -2.78 -3.21 -1.17
CA ILE A 14 -2.05 -4.34 -0.56
C ILE A 14 -1.97 -5.46 -1.60
N PHE A 15 -0.78 -5.72 -2.14
CA PHE A 15 -0.57 -6.71 -3.19
C PHE A 15 -0.16 -8.07 -2.59
N GLU A 16 0.75 -8.06 -1.63
CA GLU A 16 1.17 -9.22 -0.84
C GLU A 16 1.19 -8.87 0.64
N GLY A 17 0.89 -9.86 1.48
CA GLY A 17 0.95 -9.71 2.92
C GLY A 17 -0.02 -10.61 3.66
N ASN A 18 0.24 -10.83 4.94
CA ASN A 18 -0.65 -11.57 5.83
C ASN A 18 -1.12 -10.65 6.97
N GLY A 19 -2.42 -10.35 6.96
CA GLY A 19 -3.06 -9.60 8.03
C GLY A 19 -3.63 -10.47 9.15
N GLY A 20 -3.67 -11.78 8.99
CA GLY A 20 -4.44 -12.65 9.88
C GLY A 20 -5.92 -12.26 9.91
N GLN A 21 -6.59 -12.63 11.00
CA GLN A 21 -7.97 -12.26 11.28
C GLN A 21 -8.06 -11.63 12.67
N LEU A 22 -8.55 -10.40 12.75
CA LEU A 22 -8.67 -9.67 14.00
C LEU A 22 -9.59 -10.43 14.96
N MET A 23 -9.03 -10.88 16.07
CA MET A 23 -9.75 -11.52 17.15
C MET A 23 -10.01 -10.52 18.28
N LYS A 24 -11.23 -10.54 18.83
CA LYS A 24 -11.63 -9.72 19.96
C LYS A 24 -12.34 -10.56 21.01
N GLU A 25 -12.08 -10.23 22.28
CA GLU A 25 -12.85 -10.72 23.42
C GLU A 25 -13.44 -9.51 24.15
N GLY A 26 -14.74 -9.29 23.97
CA GLY A 26 -15.35 -8.00 24.33
C GLY A 26 -14.72 -6.85 23.55
N ASP A 27 -14.22 -5.85 24.26
CA ASP A 27 -13.54 -4.67 23.69
C ASP A 27 -12.02 -4.86 23.53
N GLU A 28 -11.47 -5.99 24.00
CA GLU A 28 -10.03 -6.24 23.96
C GLU A 28 -9.62 -6.94 22.67
N ILE A 29 -8.58 -6.42 22.01
CA ILE A 29 -7.94 -7.06 20.86
C ILE A 29 -6.98 -8.14 21.37
N ILE A 30 -7.16 -9.37 20.90
CA ILE A 30 -6.24 -10.47 21.16
C ILE A 30 -5.05 -10.32 20.21
N TYR A 31 -3.83 -10.33 20.71
CA TYR A 31 -2.62 -10.18 19.89
C TYR A 31 -1.94 -11.55 19.67
N PRO A 32 -1.83 -12.03 18.41
CA PRO A 32 -1.09 -13.25 18.10
C PRO A 32 0.42 -13.04 18.24
N ASP A 33 1.19 -14.13 18.12
CA ASP A 33 2.65 -14.03 17.95
C ASP A 33 2.94 -13.63 16.49
N PHE A 34 2.91 -12.32 16.23
CA PHE A 34 3.05 -11.74 14.90
C PHE A 34 4.26 -12.28 14.11
N VAL A 35 5.38 -12.51 14.80
CA VAL A 35 6.62 -12.97 14.16
C VAL A 35 6.50 -14.44 13.78
N LYS A 36 6.06 -15.30 14.70
CA LYS A 36 5.90 -16.73 14.40
C LYS A 36 4.83 -16.99 13.35
N GLU A 37 3.77 -16.21 13.36
CA GLU A 37 2.62 -16.38 12.45
C GLU A 37 2.80 -15.60 11.14
N GLY A 38 3.88 -14.82 11.01
CA GLY A 38 4.17 -14.01 9.82
C GLY A 38 3.07 -12.99 9.55
N ILE A 39 2.48 -12.40 10.59
CA ILE A 39 1.38 -11.44 10.48
C ILE A 39 1.91 -10.01 10.60
N CYS A 40 1.51 -9.13 9.68
CA CYS A 40 1.76 -7.70 9.81
C CYS A 40 0.80 -7.07 10.83
N ALA A 41 1.33 -6.48 11.91
CA ALA A 41 0.51 -5.87 12.96
C ALA A 41 -0.41 -4.74 12.46
N TRP A 42 0.03 -3.98 11.46
CA TRP A 42 -0.80 -2.94 10.83
C TRP A 42 -2.00 -3.54 10.11
N MET A 43 -1.77 -4.56 9.27
CA MET A 43 -2.86 -5.26 8.61
C MET A 43 -3.79 -5.93 9.62
N TYR A 44 -3.24 -6.55 10.67
CA TYR A 44 -4.03 -7.20 11.71
C TYR A 44 -5.01 -6.26 12.40
N ARG A 45 -4.55 -5.08 12.81
CA ARG A 45 -5.42 -4.06 13.44
C ARG A 45 -6.42 -3.47 12.45
N GLY A 46 -6.03 -3.33 11.18
CA GLY A 46 -6.86 -2.81 10.11
C GLY A 46 -7.58 -1.51 10.48
N ASP A 47 -8.91 -1.49 10.39
CA ASP A 47 -9.74 -0.34 10.77
C ASP A 47 -10.17 -0.33 12.25
N GLY A 48 -9.65 -1.27 13.04
CA GLY A 48 -10.05 -1.49 14.43
C GLY A 48 -11.20 -2.46 14.60
N GLU A 49 -11.91 -2.84 13.53
CA GLU A 49 -12.98 -3.85 13.53
C GLU A 49 -12.61 -5.09 12.71
N ARG A 50 -11.87 -4.90 11.61
CA ARG A 50 -11.43 -5.98 10.72
C ARG A 50 -9.99 -5.76 10.30
N SER A 51 -9.25 -6.86 10.17
CA SER A 51 -7.93 -6.82 9.57
C SER A 51 -7.99 -6.43 8.10
N TYR A 52 -7.04 -5.62 7.65
CA TYR A 52 -6.83 -5.39 6.23
C TYR A 52 -6.33 -6.67 5.55
N GLN A 53 -6.76 -6.85 4.32
CA GLN A 53 -6.46 -8.02 3.49
C GLN A 53 -5.88 -7.58 2.14
N VAL A 54 -5.22 -8.50 1.45
CA VAL A 54 -4.78 -8.31 0.06
C VAL A 54 -5.95 -7.83 -0.81
N GLY A 55 -5.67 -6.87 -1.70
CA GLY A 55 -6.64 -6.18 -2.55
C GLY A 55 -7.26 -4.93 -1.90
N ARG A 56 -7.04 -4.67 -0.60
CA ARG A 56 -7.47 -3.41 0.02
C ARG A 56 -6.70 -2.24 -0.59
N LYS A 57 -7.45 -1.21 -1.02
CA LYS A 57 -6.90 0.04 -1.56
C LYS A 57 -7.05 1.20 -0.56
N PHE A 58 -6.12 2.14 -0.62
CA PHE A 58 -6.11 3.41 0.11
C PHE A 58 -5.87 4.55 -0.87
N SER A 59 -6.66 5.62 -0.78
CA SER A 59 -6.43 6.84 -1.55
C SER A 59 -5.31 7.67 -0.90
N TYR A 60 -4.34 8.13 -1.68
CA TYR A 60 -3.26 9.00 -1.20
C TYR A 60 -3.39 10.40 -1.80
N PRO A 61 -3.30 11.48 -0.98
CA PRO A 61 -2.92 11.50 0.44
C PRO A 61 -4.06 11.36 1.46
N GLU A 62 -5.32 11.19 1.02
CA GLU A 62 -6.52 11.30 1.87
C GLU A 62 -6.58 10.27 3.00
N GLU A 63 -6.14 9.05 2.75
CA GLU A 63 -6.19 7.92 3.68
C GLU A 63 -4.80 7.52 4.22
N LYS A 64 -3.79 8.37 4.05
CA LYS A 64 -2.41 8.04 4.48
C LYS A 64 -2.30 7.68 5.97
N ASN A 65 -3.13 8.26 6.82
CA ASN A 65 -3.17 7.98 8.26
C ASN A 65 -3.64 6.57 8.60
N LYS A 66 -4.24 5.85 7.65
CA LYS A 66 -4.63 4.44 7.79
C LYS A 66 -3.49 3.49 7.43
N ILE A 67 -2.35 3.99 6.94
CA ILE A 67 -1.20 3.18 6.52
C ILE A 67 -0.11 3.24 7.60
N CYS A 68 0.57 2.12 7.84
CA CYS A 68 1.71 2.04 8.76
C CYS A 68 2.80 3.07 8.41
N HIS A 69 3.38 3.72 9.41
CA HIS A 69 4.44 4.70 9.23
C HIS A 69 5.67 4.13 8.50
N TRP A 70 6.11 2.91 8.85
CA TRP A 70 7.25 2.27 8.18
C TRP A 70 6.99 1.95 6.71
N LEU A 71 5.74 1.56 6.40
CA LEU A 71 5.34 1.35 5.02
C LEU A 71 5.36 2.69 4.28
N LEU A 72 4.72 3.74 4.81
CA LEU A 72 4.74 5.07 4.20
C LEU A 72 6.15 5.60 3.91
N ASP A 73 7.09 5.44 4.85
CA ASP A 73 8.48 5.86 4.65
C ASP A 73 9.14 5.08 3.51
N SER A 74 8.83 3.78 3.37
CA SER A 74 9.29 2.95 2.25
C SER A 74 8.74 3.42 0.90
N LEU A 75 7.53 4.00 0.89
CA LEU A 75 6.86 4.46 -0.34
C LEU A 75 7.28 5.88 -0.77
N LYS A 76 7.89 6.67 0.13
CA LYS A 76 8.04 8.13 -0.04
C LYS A 76 8.61 8.55 -1.40
N GLY A 77 9.76 8.02 -1.80
CA GLY A 77 10.41 8.40 -3.06
C GLY A 77 9.57 8.03 -4.29
N VAL A 78 8.85 6.91 -4.24
CA VAL A 78 7.96 6.48 -5.33
C VAL A 78 6.70 7.35 -5.37
N LEU A 79 6.11 7.66 -4.22
CA LEU A 79 4.96 8.56 -4.16
C LEU A 79 5.30 9.96 -4.66
N GLU A 80 6.47 10.49 -4.31
CA GLU A 80 6.96 11.78 -4.80
C GLU A 80 7.10 11.78 -6.33
N ALA A 81 7.81 10.79 -6.90
CA ALA A 81 8.00 10.66 -8.34
C ALA A 81 6.67 10.50 -9.10
N LEU A 82 5.79 9.61 -8.65
CA LEU A 82 4.50 9.39 -9.31
C LEU A 82 3.58 10.60 -9.21
N SER A 83 3.65 11.37 -8.11
CA SER A 83 2.85 12.59 -7.94
C SER A 83 3.25 13.71 -8.90
N THR A 84 4.50 13.74 -9.36
CA THR A 84 5.00 14.73 -10.33
C THR A 84 4.86 14.30 -11.79
N GLY A 85 4.30 13.10 -12.04
CA GLY A 85 4.13 12.57 -13.39
C GLY A 85 5.34 11.76 -13.89
N GLU A 86 6.39 11.58 -13.08
CA GLU A 86 7.53 10.75 -13.46
C GLU A 86 7.16 9.27 -13.58
N THR A 87 7.92 8.54 -14.39
CA THR A 87 7.82 7.09 -14.55
C THR A 87 9.17 6.44 -14.24
N LEU A 88 9.16 5.33 -13.48
CA LEU A 88 10.36 4.59 -13.16
C LEU A 88 10.49 3.40 -14.13
N ASN A 89 11.44 3.48 -15.06
CA ASN A 89 11.50 2.65 -16.27
C ASN A 89 11.86 1.15 -16.08
N TRP A 90 11.91 0.64 -14.85
CA TRP A 90 12.10 -0.78 -14.60
C TRP A 90 10.77 -1.50 -14.71
N ASP A 91 10.55 -2.32 -15.73
CA ASP A 91 9.25 -2.96 -15.99
C ASP A 91 9.01 -4.27 -15.22
N TYR A 92 10.08 -4.90 -14.70
CA TYR A 92 10.04 -6.20 -14.01
C TYR A 92 9.33 -7.29 -14.83
N LYS A 93 9.57 -7.30 -16.14
CA LYS A 93 8.94 -8.24 -17.08
C LYS A 93 9.04 -9.70 -16.65
N ASP A 94 7.96 -10.45 -16.89
CA ASP A 94 7.84 -11.88 -16.59
C ASP A 94 7.92 -12.21 -15.08
N THR A 95 7.61 -11.24 -14.22
CA THR A 95 7.50 -11.41 -12.76
C THR A 95 6.09 -11.04 -12.26
N PRO A 96 5.68 -11.46 -11.04
CA PRO A 96 4.44 -10.99 -10.43
C PRO A 96 4.35 -9.47 -10.25
N TYR A 97 5.47 -8.76 -10.36
CA TYR A 97 5.59 -7.31 -10.19
C TYR A 97 5.72 -6.57 -11.52
N GLU A 98 5.39 -7.22 -12.64
CA GLU A 98 5.40 -6.57 -13.95
C GLU A 98 4.52 -5.30 -13.93
N LYS A 99 5.11 -4.17 -14.33
CA LYS A 99 4.49 -2.86 -14.27
C LYS A 99 3.70 -2.55 -15.52
N MET A 100 2.63 -1.80 -15.34
CA MET A 100 2.05 -0.99 -16.41
C MET A 100 2.74 0.38 -16.42
N ILE A 101 3.28 0.78 -17.57
CA ILE A 101 3.86 2.11 -17.77
C ILE A 101 3.08 2.78 -18.91
N ASP A 102 2.19 3.68 -18.52
CA ASP A 102 1.46 4.60 -19.39
C ASP A 102 0.75 3.98 -20.63
N PRO A 103 -0.05 2.91 -20.51
CA PRO A 103 -0.85 2.43 -21.64
C PRO A 103 -2.00 3.41 -21.98
N ASP A 104 -2.58 4.07 -20.98
CA ASP A 104 -3.73 5.00 -21.11
C ASP A 104 -3.73 6.07 -19.99
N GLY A 105 -2.55 6.50 -19.50
CA GLY A 105 -2.42 7.39 -18.35
C GLY A 105 -2.38 6.69 -16.99
N GLU A 106 -2.31 5.36 -16.96
CA GLU A 106 -2.09 4.57 -15.74
C GLU A 106 -0.61 4.16 -15.60
N THR A 107 -0.07 4.18 -14.38
CA THR A 107 1.28 3.66 -14.10
C THR A 107 1.28 2.96 -12.76
N THR A 108 1.94 1.80 -12.68
CA THR A 108 1.98 0.99 -11.46
C THR A 108 3.39 0.80 -10.95
N GLU A 109 3.58 0.86 -9.64
CA GLU A 109 4.83 0.57 -8.96
C GLU A 109 4.62 -0.47 -7.87
N TYR A 110 5.64 -1.28 -7.56
CA TYR A 110 5.60 -2.25 -6.47
C TYR A 110 6.68 -1.92 -5.46
N VAL A 111 6.30 -1.83 -4.19
CA VAL A 111 7.22 -1.49 -3.10
C VAL A 111 7.04 -2.46 -1.94
N ARG A 112 8.15 -3.04 -1.49
CA ARG A 112 8.21 -3.90 -0.31
C ARG A 112 8.37 -3.05 0.94
N CYS A 113 7.62 -3.38 2.00
CA CYS A 113 7.82 -2.79 3.32
C CYS A 113 9.21 -3.14 3.85
N ILE A 114 9.85 -2.22 4.58
CA ILE A 114 11.15 -2.46 5.24
C ILE A 114 11.08 -3.47 6.41
N ASP A 115 9.88 -3.89 6.82
CA ASP A 115 9.71 -4.93 7.84
C ASP A 115 10.43 -6.22 7.40
N PRO A 116 11.50 -6.64 8.11
CA PRO A 116 12.32 -7.77 7.69
C PRO A 116 11.70 -9.12 8.06
N THR A 117 10.51 -9.13 8.68
CA THR A 117 9.84 -10.36 9.10
C THR A 117 9.17 -11.09 7.94
N ALA A 118 8.65 -12.29 8.22
CA ALA A 118 7.89 -13.09 7.26
C ALA A 118 6.55 -12.46 6.84
N SER A 119 6.16 -11.30 7.39
CA SER A 119 4.95 -10.57 6.99
C SER A 119 4.96 -10.18 5.51
N GLY A 120 6.15 -9.99 4.93
CA GLY A 120 6.40 -10.02 3.49
C GLY A 120 5.68 -8.95 2.67
N ILE A 121 5.23 -7.88 3.30
CA ILE A 121 4.30 -6.90 2.71
C ILE A 121 4.86 -6.28 1.43
N VAL A 122 4.09 -6.36 0.36
CA VAL A 122 4.30 -5.61 -0.89
C VAL A 122 3.02 -4.85 -1.20
N VAL A 123 3.15 -3.58 -1.54
CA VAL A 123 2.03 -2.79 -2.07
C VAL A 123 2.23 -2.48 -3.53
N LYS A 124 1.12 -2.43 -4.26
CA LYS A 124 1.02 -1.91 -5.62
C LYS A 124 0.52 -0.47 -5.54
N ILE A 125 1.36 0.48 -5.95
CA ILE A 125 0.97 1.88 -6.11
C ILE A 125 0.43 2.04 -7.52
N ILE A 126 -0.74 2.66 -7.67
CA ILE A 126 -1.43 2.87 -8.94
C ILE A 126 -1.60 4.38 -9.10
N ARG A 127 -0.96 4.96 -10.10
CA ARG A 127 -1.13 6.36 -10.52
C ARG A 127 -2.04 6.39 -11.73
N THR A 128 -3.12 7.17 -11.68
CA THR A 128 -4.03 7.40 -12.80
C THR A 128 -4.10 8.89 -13.11
N LYS A 129 -3.88 9.27 -14.37
CA LYS A 129 -4.10 10.65 -14.83
C LYS A 129 -5.58 11.02 -14.70
N VAL A 130 -5.88 12.18 -14.10
CA VAL A 130 -7.25 12.67 -13.97
C VAL A 130 -7.60 13.40 -15.27
N THR A 131 -8.50 12.83 -16.07
CA THR A 131 -9.03 13.49 -17.25
C THR A 131 -9.85 14.71 -16.79
N THR A 132 -9.44 15.91 -17.21
CA THR A 132 -10.18 17.15 -16.97
C THR A 132 -11.30 17.30 -18.00
#